data_AF-A0A2E6ZVH8-F1
#
_entry.id   AF-A0A2E6ZVH8-F1
#
_cell.length_a   1.000
_cell.length_b   1.000
_cell.length_c   1.000
_cell.angle_alpha   90.00
_cell.angle_beta   90.00
_cell.angle_gamma   90.00
#
_symmetry.space_group_name_H-M   'P 1'
#
loop_
_entity.id
_entity.type
_entity.pdbx_description
1 polymer ?
#
loop_
_entity_poly.entity_id
_entity_poly.type
_entity_poly.pdbx_seq_one_letter_code
_entity_poly.pdbx_strand_id
1 'polypeptide(L)'
;MDVVGRPTTYGSMNKRTKLTLGILTATALVAWLAFSPRPEAPALPPSLMEVAEDAVVEQRPIEAVKADQLVRIAPNARLEIGRVGGRFVFKTPGGEALTVEIHEIEQLPDGGAVSHGKVFGDADSAAFFTVNGEVVAGTVELGDEQTFELNFAGNGLHQVAEIDFEALDQNCGTCTNPPQVPAGVLPPGVTVEHDGGMSISQQAAQQRRDIRATLRVLTSGVDRSPGDTFYAPVTFARRAGRGLSTRLPRNNNNSGLQTKGRDGGSGSAQTGTKNKSSRQSGQKKTKNGGSCNGNKGSGNQSSNNNSNGRSSGGGGVDLMIVYTSGSAARFGGEKGIEARIRLVVSQANKALSDSKVNAKLNLVHTAKVNYRSTGNRTSDLFNMSFRKTALRGEVAKLRKKHKADLVSMITERDGGGVGFLLTRKRTTPAIGFNVVCAKSLFAGVLAHECGHNMGCQHAKGDPQARGGITKYAYGHRFRASDKNGASRTYRTIMAYAPGRRVGHFSNPNVTYKNTPTGIAGKADNVKVLNETAKIVAKNF
;
A
#
# COMPACT_ATOMS: atom_id res chain seq x y z
N MET A 1 93.77 24.97 24.18
CA MET A 1 93.15 23.68 23.88
C MET A 1 91.74 23.73 24.46
N ASP A 2 90.79 24.32 23.74
CA ASP A 2 89.96 23.67 22.69
C ASP A 2 88.69 23.07 23.32
N VAL A 3 87.44 23.23 22.86
CA VAL A 3 86.76 24.08 21.87
C VAL A 3 85.30 24.15 22.37
N VAL A 4 84.69 25.34 22.32
CA VAL A 4 83.27 25.60 22.64
C VAL A 4 82.40 25.28 21.42
N GLY A 5 81.40 24.42 21.57
CA GLY A 5 80.43 24.07 20.51
C GLY A 5 79.02 24.60 20.78
N ARG A 6 78.52 25.46 19.89
CA ARG A 6 77.15 26.05 19.88
C ARG A 6 76.08 25.04 19.43
N PRO A 7 74.80 25.19 19.86
CA PRO A 7 73.68 24.49 19.23
C PRO A 7 73.20 25.24 17.96
N THR A 8 73.02 24.51 16.88
CA THR A 8 72.45 25.00 15.61
C THR A 8 70.93 25.00 15.64
N THR A 9 70.36 26.08 15.10
CA THR A 9 68.94 26.40 14.98
C THR A 9 68.28 25.58 13.86
N TYR A 10 67.13 24.96 14.15
CA TYR A 10 66.25 24.37 13.14
C TYR A 10 65.42 25.47 12.47
N GLY A 11 65.56 25.63 11.16
CA GLY A 11 64.88 26.63 10.36
C GLY A 11 63.35 26.45 10.36
N SER A 12 62.62 27.56 10.55
CA SER A 12 61.17 27.57 10.48
C SER A 12 60.69 27.37 9.03
N MET A 13 59.88 26.34 8.79
CA MET A 13 59.12 26.21 7.54
C MET A 13 58.09 27.35 7.41
N ASN A 14 58.12 28.03 6.26
CA ASN A 14 57.24 29.16 5.94
C ASN A 14 55.74 28.78 5.88
N LYS A 15 54.88 29.72 6.31
CA LYS A 15 53.41 29.54 6.42
C LYS A 15 52.72 29.12 5.11
N ARG A 16 53.29 29.46 3.94
CA ARG A 16 52.73 29.06 2.63
C ARG A 16 52.83 27.55 2.39
N THR A 17 53.87 26.87 2.86
CA THR A 17 54.06 25.43 2.68
C THR A 17 53.14 24.60 3.58
N LYS A 18 52.76 25.14 4.75
CA LYS A 18 51.78 24.50 5.65
C LYS A 18 50.34 24.57 5.10
N LEU A 19 50.00 25.62 4.35
CA LEU A 19 48.68 25.80 3.78
C LEU A 19 48.45 24.90 2.54
N THR A 20 49.45 24.73 1.69
CA THR A 20 49.36 23.82 0.53
C THR A 20 49.28 22.35 0.93
N LEU A 21 49.98 21.92 1.99
CA LEU A 21 49.92 20.55 2.48
C LEU A 21 48.58 20.24 3.20
N GLY A 22 48.00 21.22 3.89
CA GLY A 22 46.68 21.11 4.53
C GLY A 22 45.52 21.04 3.53
N ILE A 23 45.61 21.75 2.40
CA ILE A 23 44.57 21.73 1.35
C ILE A 23 44.64 20.41 0.54
N LEU A 24 45.84 19.89 0.27
CA LEU A 24 46.02 18.60 -0.43
C LEU A 24 45.55 17.39 0.39
N THR A 25 45.66 17.44 1.71
CA THR A 25 45.20 16.35 2.60
C THR A 25 43.68 16.39 2.81
N ALA A 26 43.07 17.58 2.86
CA ALA A 26 41.62 17.73 2.97
C ALA A 26 40.87 17.35 1.68
N THR A 27 41.40 17.67 0.49
CA THR A 27 40.79 17.26 -0.79
C THR A 27 40.97 15.77 -1.07
N ALA A 28 42.08 15.17 -0.65
CA ALA A 28 42.27 13.72 -0.74
C ALA A 28 41.30 12.95 0.17
N LEU A 29 40.99 13.46 1.38
CA LEU A 29 40.04 12.82 2.30
C LEU A 29 38.58 12.93 1.81
N VAL A 30 38.21 14.08 1.22
CA VAL A 30 36.86 14.28 0.63
C VAL A 30 36.69 13.47 -0.66
N ALA A 31 37.74 13.37 -1.49
CA ALA A 31 37.74 12.50 -2.66
C ALA A 31 37.70 11.01 -2.27
N TRP A 32 38.39 10.61 -1.20
CA TRP A 32 38.33 9.24 -0.68
C TRP A 32 36.93 8.92 -0.14
N LEU A 33 36.26 9.83 0.58
CA LEU A 33 34.89 9.60 1.06
C LEU A 33 33.82 9.68 -0.06
N ALA A 34 34.07 10.40 -1.15
CA ALA A 34 33.15 10.52 -2.29
C ALA A 34 33.32 9.42 -3.37
N PHE A 35 34.49 8.77 -3.42
CA PHE A 35 34.83 7.73 -4.42
C PHE A 35 35.32 6.41 -3.80
N SER A 36 35.23 6.22 -2.48
CA SER A 36 35.43 4.90 -1.90
C SER A 36 34.40 3.94 -2.50
N PRO A 37 34.81 2.85 -3.18
CA PRO A 37 33.89 1.79 -3.51
C PRO A 37 33.22 1.34 -2.20
N ARG A 38 31.90 1.12 -2.23
CA ARG A 38 31.18 0.50 -1.11
C ARG A 38 32.01 -0.70 -0.63
N PRO A 39 32.22 -0.90 0.70
CA PRO A 39 32.95 -2.05 1.17
C PRO A 39 32.37 -3.30 0.51
N GLU A 40 33.19 -3.97 -0.28
CA GLU A 40 32.79 -5.12 -1.07
C GLU A 40 32.30 -6.18 -0.07
N ALA A 41 31.04 -6.59 -0.22
CA ALA A 41 30.47 -7.62 0.63
C ALA A 41 31.38 -8.86 0.57
N PRO A 42 31.69 -9.52 1.70
CA PRO A 42 32.52 -10.73 1.67
C PRO A 42 31.92 -11.71 0.67
N ALA A 43 32.75 -12.29 -0.21
CA ALA A 43 32.30 -13.18 -1.28
C ALA A 43 31.37 -14.27 -0.73
N LEU A 44 30.07 -14.09 -0.96
CA LEU A 44 29.04 -15.01 -0.52
C LEU A 44 29.04 -16.22 -1.46
N PRO A 45 28.76 -17.44 -0.96
CA PRO A 45 28.43 -18.56 -1.83
C PRO A 45 27.24 -18.15 -2.72
N PRO A 46 27.08 -18.73 -3.92
CA PRO A 46 26.11 -18.26 -4.90
C PRO A 46 24.66 -18.53 -4.44
N SER A 47 24.09 -17.69 -3.56
CA SER A 47 22.65 -17.62 -3.30
C SER A 47 22.01 -16.82 -4.44
N LEU A 48 22.10 -17.39 -5.65
CA LEU A 48 21.92 -16.68 -6.89
C LEU A 48 20.45 -16.59 -7.28
N MET A 49 20.02 -15.35 -7.44
CA MET A 49 18.95 -14.96 -8.34
C MET A 49 19.57 -14.80 -9.73
N GLU A 50 19.08 -15.54 -10.72
CA GLU A 50 19.62 -15.56 -12.09
C GLU A 50 18.61 -15.01 -13.07
N VAL A 51 19.07 -14.22 -14.04
CA VAL A 51 18.22 -13.73 -15.12
C VAL A 51 17.86 -14.90 -16.02
N ALA A 52 16.57 -15.04 -16.34
CA ALA A 52 16.07 -16.07 -17.23
C ALA A 52 15.98 -15.51 -18.67
N GLU A 53 17.12 -15.35 -19.32
CA GLU A 53 17.24 -14.72 -20.65
C GLU A 53 16.45 -15.46 -21.75
N ASP A 54 16.15 -16.75 -21.53
CA ASP A 54 15.44 -17.65 -22.44
C ASP A 54 13.92 -17.73 -22.19
N ALA A 55 13.44 -17.14 -21.10
CA ALA A 55 12.07 -17.31 -20.65
C ALA A 55 11.10 -16.31 -21.28
N VAL A 56 9.99 -16.81 -21.79
CA VAL A 56 8.83 -16.00 -22.17
C VAL A 56 7.62 -16.52 -21.41
N VAL A 57 6.98 -15.65 -20.63
CA VAL A 57 5.71 -15.95 -19.95
C VAL A 57 4.68 -14.96 -20.46
N GLU A 58 3.45 -15.42 -20.74
CA GLU A 58 2.32 -14.55 -21.05
C GLU A 58 1.91 -13.79 -19.77
N GLN A 59 2.67 -12.74 -19.45
CA GLN A 59 2.45 -11.97 -18.25
C GLN A 59 1.43 -10.88 -18.51
N ARG A 60 0.53 -10.69 -17.54
CA ARG A 60 -0.31 -9.49 -17.54
C ARG A 60 0.55 -8.34 -17.02
N PRO A 61 0.68 -7.23 -17.75
CA PRO A 61 1.51 -6.12 -17.32
C PRO A 61 1.15 -5.70 -15.88
N ILE A 62 2.18 -5.50 -15.07
CA ILE A 62 2.07 -4.77 -13.81
C ILE A 62 1.87 -3.30 -14.22
N GLU A 63 0.90 -2.63 -13.61
CA GLU A 63 0.70 -1.21 -13.88
C GLU A 63 1.87 -0.42 -13.30
N ALA A 64 2.40 0.51 -14.10
CA ALA A 64 3.50 1.40 -13.72
C ALA A 64 4.79 0.71 -13.31
N VAL A 65 5.35 0.00 -14.28
CA VAL A 65 6.70 -0.56 -14.22
C VAL A 65 7.62 0.30 -15.04
N LYS A 66 8.77 0.69 -14.48
CA LYS A 66 9.84 1.33 -15.27
C LYS A 66 10.62 0.32 -16.09
N ALA A 67 10.92 -0.82 -15.47
CA ALA A 67 11.64 -1.93 -16.06
C ALA A 67 11.29 -3.22 -15.31
N ASP A 68 11.28 -4.35 -16.03
CA ASP A 68 11.11 -5.68 -15.44
C ASP A 68 12.03 -6.71 -16.09
N GLN A 69 12.21 -7.83 -15.40
CA GLN A 69 12.96 -8.99 -15.88
C GLN A 69 12.43 -10.28 -15.26
N LEU A 70 12.54 -11.37 -16.01
CA LEU A 70 12.32 -12.72 -15.50
C LEU A 70 13.59 -13.27 -14.86
N VAL A 71 13.41 -13.96 -13.76
CA VAL A 71 14.50 -14.57 -12.99
C VAL A 71 14.12 -15.96 -12.49
N ARG A 72 15.15 -16.72 -12.11
CA ARG A 72 15.06 -17.94 -11.33
C ARG A 72 15.72 -17.74 -9.97
N ILE A 73 15.16 -18.37 -8.94
CA ILE A 73 15.70 -18.29 -7.57
C ILE A 73 16.15 -19.68 -7.14
N ALA A 74 17.45 -19.83 -6.93
CA ALA A 74 18.05 -21.08 -6.54
C ALA A 74 17.51 -21.61 -5.18
N PRO A 75 17.48 -22.94 -4.97
CA PRO A 75 17.04 -23.53 -3.70
C PRO A 75 17.77 -22.99 -2.46
N ASN A 76 19.09 -22.81 -2.54
CA ASN A 76 19.89 -22.25 -1.46
C ASN A 76 19.53 -20.78 -1.17
N ALA A 77 19.25 -19.97 -2.20
CA ALA A 77 18.78 -18.59 -2.00
C ALA A 77 17.46 -18.54 -1.23
N ARG A 78 16.54 -19.49 -1.48
CA ARG A 78 15.29 -19.62 -0.71
C ARG A 78 15.53 -19.96 0.77
N LEU A 79 16.53 -20.78 1.07
CA LEU A 79 16.93 -21.07 2.45
C LEU A 79 17.52 -19.85 3.15
N GLU A 80 18.33 -19.05 2.45
CA GLU A 80 18.88 -17.80 2.96
C GLU A 80 17.80 -16.77 3.28
N ILE A 81 16.80 -16.63 2.40
CA ILE A 81 15.65 -15.75 2.66
C ILE A 81 14.89 -16.20 3.92
N GLY A 82 14.78 -17.51 4.17
CA GLY A 82 14.01 -18.09 5.25
C GLY A 82 14.70 -18.13 6.63
N ARG A 83 15.86 -17.49 6.81
CA ARG A 83 16.62 -17.55 8.08
C ARG A 83 17.15 -16.20 8.51
N VAL A 84 17.13 -15.93 9.82
CA VAL A 84 17.80 -14.75 10.41
C VAL A 84 19.31 -14.86 10.19
N GLY A 85 19.95 -13.74 9.81
CA GLY A 85 21.35 -13.68 9.39
C GLY A 85 21.60 -14.24 7.98
N GLY A 86 20.55 -14.65 7.27
CA GLY A 86 20.65 -15.09 5.88
C GLY A 86 20.91 -13.92 4.93
N ARG A 87 21.62 -14.19 3.83
CA ARG A 87 21.97 -13.18 2.83
C ARG A 87 21.51 -13.59 1.43
N PHE A 88 20.73 -12.72 0.83
CA PHE A 88 20.12 -12.92 -0.48
C PHE A 88 20.58 -11.85 -1.47
N VAL A 89 21.12 -12.27 -2.62
CA VAL A 89 21.51 -11.34 -3.68
C VAL A 89 20.31 -11.10 -4.59
N PHE A 90 19.70 -9.93 -4.46
CA PHE A 90 18.58 -9.47 -5.27
C PHE A 90 19.09 -8.74 -6.53
N LYS A 91 18.80 -9.26 -7.72
CA LYS A 91 19.13 -8.61 -8.99
C LYS A 91 18.02 -7.69 -9.45
N THR A 92 18.30 -6.40 -9.61
CA THR A 92 17.37 -5.41 -10.16
C THR A 92 17.24 -5.58 -11.68
N PRO A 93 16.15 -5.09 -12.30
CA PRO A 93 16.00 -5.08 -13.77
C PRO A 93 17.12 -4.32 -14.50
N GLY A 94 17.78 -3.38 -13.82
CA GLY A 94 18.95 -2.66 -14.36
C GLY A 94 20.27 -3.44 -14.26
N GLY A 95 20.26 -4.67 -13.75
CA GLY A 95 21.44 -5.51 -13.58
C GLY A 95 22.23 -5.28 -12.29
N GLU A 96 21.81 -4.36 -11.42
CA GLU A 96 22.45 -4.14 -10.12
C GLU A 96 22.18 -5.33 -9.18
N ALA A 97 23.21 -5.77 -8.46
CA ALA A 97 23.11 -6.82 -7.44
C ALA A 97 23.07 -6.19 -6.04
N LEU A 98 21.90 -6.25 -5.39
CA LEU A 98 21.68 -5.77 -4.03
C LEU A 98 21.78 -6.93 -3.05
N THR A 99 22.71 -6.85 -2.08
CA THR A 99 22.78 -7.85 -1.02
C THR A 99 21.79 -7.49 0.09
N VAL A 100 20.76 -8.30 0.29
CA VAL A 100 19.82 -8.16 1.40
C VAL A 100 20.23 -9.07 2.56
N GLU A 101 20.31 -8.51 3.76
CA GLU A 101 20.51 -9.26 5.00
C GLU A 101 19.18 -9.37 5.76
N ILE A 102 18.79 -10.58 6.12
CA ILE A 102 17.57 -10.87 6.88
C ILE A 102 17.82 -10.72 8.37
N HIS A 103 17.08 -9.86 9.05
CA HIS A 103 17.25 -9.59 10.49
C HIS A 103 16.10 -10.12 11.34
N GLU A 104 14.93 -10.38 10.74
CA GLU A 104 13.75 -10.82 11.48
C GLU A 104 12.88 -11.73 10.61
N ILE A 105 12.17 -12.67 11.25
CA ILE A 105 11.14 -13.50 10.61
C ILE A 105 9.85 -13.32 11.40
N GLU A 106 8.86 -12.71 10.75
CA GLU A 106 7.51 -12.58 11.27
C GLU A 106 6.70 -13.84 10.95
N GLN A 107 6.23 -14.54 11.98
CA GLN A 107 5.27 -15.63 11.84
C GLN A 107 3.85 -15.09 11.76
N LEU A 108 3.08 -15.57 10.79
CA LEU A 108 1.68 -15.17 10.58
C LEU A 108 0.71 -16.23 11.15
N PRO A 109 -0.49 -15.83 11.61
CA PRO A 109 -1.47 -16.76 12.19
C PRO A 109 -1.98 -17.84 11.20
N ASP A 110 -1.86 -17.62 9.90
CA ASP A 110 -2.20 -18.60 8.86
C ASP A 110 -1.13 -19.69 8.67
N GLY A 111 -0.04 -19.65 9.44
CA GLY A 111 1.09 -20.59 9.39
C GLY A 111 2.18 -20.19 8.39
N GLY A 112 2.03 -19.07 7.68
CA GLY A 112 3.07 -18.51 6.82
C GLY A 112 4.09 -17.67 7.58
N ALA A 113 5.17 -17.29 6.89
CA ALA A 113 6.19 -16.40 7.44
C ALA A 113 6.59 -15.32 6.43
N VAL A 114 6.98 -14.15 6.95
CA VAL A 114 7.58 -13.05 6.18
C VAL A 114 8.92 -12.69 6.80
N SER A 115 9.97 -12.74 6.01
CA SER A 115 11.32 -12.31 6.38
C SER A 115 11.45 -10.81 6.16
N HIS A 116 11.99 -10.11 7.15
CA HIS A 116 12.29 -8.69 7.12
C HIS A 116 13.81 -8.52 7.05
N GLY A 117 14.27 -7.64 6.18
CA GLY A 117 15.68 -7.40 5.95
C GLY A 117 16.00 -5.99 5.52
N LYS A 118 17.31 -5.73 5.35
CA LYS A 118 17.84 -4.48 4.82
C LYS A 118 18.90 -4.77 3.75
N VAL A 119 19.01 -3.86 2.79
CA VAL A 119 20.10 -3.86 1.81
C VAL A 119 21.39 -3.42 2.51
N PHE A 120 22.44 -4.21 2.32
CA PHE A 120 23.77 -3.93 2.87
C PHE A 120 24.28 -2.58 2.38
N GLY A 121 24.72 -1.73 3.32
CA GLY A 121 25.18 -0.37 3.02
C GLY A 121 24.06 0.67 2.82
N ASP A 122 22.78 0.29 2.93
CA ASP A 122 21.65 1.22 2.89
C ASP A 122 20.77 1.05 4.13
N ALA A 123 21.07 1.83 5.18
CA ALA A 123 20.38 1.76 6.47
C ALA A 123 18.91 2.18 6.41
N ASP A 124 18.54 2.98 5.41
CA ASP A 124 17.17 3.48 5.19
C ASP A 124 16.34 2.53 4.32
N SER A 125 16.96 1.47 3.79
CA SER A 125 16.25 0.44 3.02
C SER A 125 15.37 -0.45 3.90
N ALA A 126 14.39 -1.06 3.26
CA ALA A 126 13.56 -2.10 3.84
C ALA A 126 13.29 -3.19 2.79
N ALA A 127 13.38 -4.44 3.19
CA ALA A 127 13.09 -5.58 2.33
C ALA A 127 12.16 -6.56 3.05
N PHE A 128 11.18 -7.06 2.31
CA PHE A 128 10.22 -8.06 2.77
C PHE A 128 10.24 -9.21 1.79
N PHE A 129 10.27 -10.43 2.30
CA PHE A 129 10.18 -11.63 1.48
C PHE A 129 9.33 -12.71 2.14
N THR A 130 8.69 -13.53 1.34
CA THR A 130 8.07 -14.77 1.80
C THR A 130 8.46 -15.90 0.86
N VAL A 131 8.63 -17.09 1.42
CA VAL A 131 9.01 -18.30 0.70
C VAL A 131 7.98 -19.38 0.97
N ASN A 132 7.46 -20.00 -0.09
CA ASN A 132 6.56 -21.14 -0.02
C ASN A 132 6.93 -22.17 -1.10
N GLY A 133 7.82 -23.11 -0.75
CA GLY A 133 8.39 -24.06 -1.71
C GLY A 133 9.25 -23.35 -2.75
N GLU A 134 8.82 -23.35 -4.02
CA GLU A 134 9.48 -22.61 -5.12
C GLU A 134 9.02 -21.15 -5.23
N VAL A 135 7.90 -20.81 -4.60
CA VAL A 135 7.33 -19.47 -4.67
C VAL A 135 8.12 -18.55 -3.76
N VAL A 136 8.52 -17.42 -4.32
CA VAL A 136 9.09 -16.30 -3.57
C VAL A 136 8.30 -15.07 -3.96
N ALA A 137 7.81 -14.33 -2.98
CA ALA A 137 7.28 -13.00 -3.22
C ALA A 137 8.04 -12.01 -2.35
N GLY A 138 8.28 -10.81 -2.87
CA GLY A 138 9.03 -9.82 -2.12
C GLY A 138 8.84 -8.39 -2.60
N THR A 139 9.33 -7.48 -1.77
CA THR A 139 9.44 -6.05 -2.03
C THR A 139 10.76 -5.57 -1.44
N VAL A 140 11.52 -4.78 -2.21
CA VAL A 140 12.74 -4.10 -1.77
C VAL A 140 12.56 -2.61 -1.99
N GLU A 141 12.60 -1.84 -0.91
CA GLU A 141 12.57 -0.37 -0.92
C GLU A 141 13.96 0.15 -0.53
N LEU A 142 14.56 0.97 -1.40
CA LEU A 142 15.85 1.61 -1.13
C LEU A 142 15.67 2.95 -0.44
N GLY A 143 16.70 3.41 0.27
CA GLY A 143 16.71 4.71 0.96
C GLY A 143 16.64 5.91 0.00
N ASP A 144 17.00 5.71 -1.26
CA ASP A 144 16.82 6.70 -2.34
C ASP A 144 15.44 6.68 -2.99
N GLU A 145 14.52 5.85 -2.46
CA GLU A 145 13.11 5.75 -2.83
C GLU A 145 12.78 4.86 -4.02
N GLN A 146 13.77 4.19 -4.62
CA GLN A 146 13.50 3.13 -5.60
C GLN A 146 12.80 1.95 -4.91
N THR A 147 11.88 1.30 -5.62
CA THR A 147 11.12 0.18 -5.08
C THR A 147 10.98 -0.91 -6.13
N PHE A 148 11.33 -2.12 -5.73
CA PHE A 148 11.28 -3.30 -6.57
C PHE A 148 10.30 -4.30 -6.00
N GLU A 149 9.55 -4.96 -6.88
CA GLU A 149 8.74 -6.12 -6.55
C GLU A 149 9.32 -7.39 -7.12
N LEU A 150 9.12 -8.49 -6.40
CA LEU A 150 9.41 -9.84 -6.84
C LEU A 150 8.12 -10.65 -6.78
N ASN A 151 7.59 -11.05 -7.92
CA ASN A 151 6.34 -11.81 -8.03
C ASN A 151 6.59 -13.18 -8.65
N PHE A 152 5.94 -14.22 -8.13
CA PHE A 152 5.98 -15.53 -8.78
C PHE A 152 5.22 -15.48 -10.10
N ALA A 153 5.84 -16.00 -11.16
CA ALA A 153 5.33 -16.01 -12.51
C ALA A 153 4.83 -17.39 -12.97
N GLY A 154 5.06 -18.43 -12.16
CA GLY A 154 4.79 -19.83 -12.54
C GLY A 154 6.05 -20.56 -13.00
N ASN A 155 6.04 -21.90 -12.97
CA ASN A 155 7.10 -22.77 -13.50
C ASN A 155 8.52 -22.43 -12.99
N GLY A 156 8.64 -22.12 -11.69
CA GLY A 156 9.92 -21.74 -11.06
C GLY A 156 10.49 -20.39 -11.50
N LEU A 157 9.73 -19.59 -12.26
CA LEU A 157 10.09 -18.23 -12.68
C LEU A 157 9.48 -17.19 -11.75
N HIS A 158 10.18 -16.07 -11.63
CA HIS A 158 9.72 -14.88 -10.93
C HIS A 158 9.93 -13.65 -11.81
N GLN A 159 9.06 -12.66 -11.67
CA GLN A 159 9.20 -11.35 -12.28
C GLN A 159 9.73 -10.38 -11.24
N VAL A 160 10.83 -9.71 -11.57
CA VAL A 160 11.32 -8.55 -10.85
C VAL A 160 10.86 -7.31 -11.59
N ALA A 161 10.28 -6.34 -10.91
CA ALA A 161 9.85 -5.10 -11.53
C ALA A 161 10.24 -3.90 -10.67
N GLU A 162 10.80 -2.85 -11.28
CA GLU A 162 10.93 -1.54 -10.66
C GLU A 162 9.61 -0.77 -10.81
N ILE A 163 9.09 -0.26 -9.70
CA ILE A 163 7.80 0.42 -9.63
C ILE A 163 7.96 1.92 -9.91
N ASP A 164 7.13 2.42 -10.84
CA ASP A 164 7.02 3.84 -11.16
C ASP A 164 5.87 4.52 -10.41
N PHE A 165 6.13 4.97 -9.19
CA PHE A 165 5.10 5.67 -8.39
C PHE A 165 4.54 6.95 -9.02
N GLU A 166 5.20 7.54 -10.01
CA GLU A 166 4.70 8.73 -10.72
C GLU A 166 3.66 8.36 -11.79
N ALA A 167 3.78 7.18 -12.40
CA ALA A 167 2.81 6.64 -13.36
C ALA A 167 1.58 5.99 -12.69
N LEU A 168 1.52 5.99 -11.35
CA LEU A 168 0.56 5.23 -10.56
C LEU A 168 -0.69 6.03 -10.15
N ASP A 169 -1.81 5.81 -10.85
CA ASP A 169 -3.13 6.23 -10.36
C ASP A 169 -3.66 5.27 -9.29
N GLN A 170 -3.06 5.33 -8.10
CA GLN A 170 -3.40 4.49 -6.93
C GLN A 170 -4.44 5.15 -6.00
N ASN A 171 -5.28 6.02 -6.53
CA ASN A 171 -6.38 6.56 -5.76
C ASN A 171 -7.46 5.48 -5.64
N CYS A 172 -8.15 5.41 -4.51
CA CYS A 172 -9.31 4.52 -4.41
C CYS A 172 -10.37 5.01 -5.42
N GLY A 173 -11.23 4.11 -5.89
CA GLY A 173 -12.42 4.49 -6.69
C GLY A 173 -12.25 4.97 -8.15
N THR A 174 -11.06 4.94 -8.78
CA THR A 174 -10.80 5.33 -10.20
C THR A 174 -11.52 4.48 -11.27
N CYS A 175 -12.76 4.08 -11.04
CA CYS A 175 -13.65 3.52 -12.04
C CYS A 175 -14.29 4.68 -12.82
N THR A 176 -14.13 4.70 -14.14
CA THR A 176 -14.69 5.72 -15.05
C THR A 176 -16.22 5.78 -15.09
N ASN A 177 -16.92 4.93 -14.33
CA ASN A 177 -18.34 5.04 -14.00
C ASN A 177 -18.60 4.26 -12.69
N PRO A 178 -18.75 4.91 -11.52
CA PRO A 178 -19.19 4.22 -10.32
C PRO A 178 -20.62 3.71 -10.55
N PRO A 179 -20.94 2.44 -10.25
CA PRO A 179 -22.32 2.02 -10.21
C PRO A 179 -22.99 2.83 -9.12
N GLN A 180 -24.13 3.43 -9.42
CA GLN A 180 -24.94 4.08 -8.40
C GLN A 180 -25.32 3.02 -7.36
N VAL A 181 -24.99 3.27 -6.09
CA VAL A 181 -25.48 2.46 -4.98
C VAL A 181 -27.01 2.51 -5.05
N PRO A 182 -27.71 1.38 -5.26
CA PRO A 182 -29.17 1.43 -5.31
C PRO A 182 -29.70 1.94 -3.98
N ALA A 183 -30.62 2.91 -4.02
CA ALA A 183 -31.21 3.48 -2.82
C ALA A 183 -31.83 2.38 -1.94
N GLY A 184 -31.58 2.43 -0.63
CA GLY A 184 -32.10 1.46 0.34
C GLY A 184 -31.26 0.19 0.55
N VAL A 185 -30.13 0.02 -0.15
CA VAL A 185 -29.24 -1.14 0.05
C VAL A 185 -28.35 -1.00 1.29
N LEU A 186 -27.96 0.23 1.64
CA LEU A 186 -27.08 0.49 2.78
C LEU A 186 -27.88 0.81 4.06
N PRO A 187 -27.49 0.25 5.22
CA PRO A 187 -28.04 0.68 6.51
C PRO A 187 -27.77 2.16 6.79
N PRO A 188 -28.64 2.86 7.57
CA PRO A 188 -28.44 4.26 7.92
C PRO A 188 -27.08 4.52 8.56
N GLY A 189 -26.31 5.43 7.97
CA GLY A 189 -24.98 5.83 8.45
C GLY A 189 -23.81 5.06 7.86
N VAL A 190 -24.05 4.05 7.01
CA VAL A 190 -22.96 3.43 6.24
C VAL A 190 -22.67 4.28 5.02
N THR A 191 -21.42 4.70 4.86
CA THR A 191 -20.93 5.31 3.63
C THR A 191 -19.99 4.33 2.92
N VAL A 192 -20.03 4.38 1.59
CA VAL A 192 -19.01 3.74 0.76
C VAL A 192 -18.16 4.86 0.22
N GLU A 193 -16.85 4.76 0.38
CA GLU A 193 -15.95 5.78 -0.13
C GLU A 193 -15.68 5.45 -1.60
N HIS A 194 -16.05 6.37 -2.50
CA HIS A 194 -16.09 6.14 -3.95
C HIS A 194 -15.40 7.28 -4.69
N ASP A 195 -14.08 7.24 -4.84
CA ASP A 195 -13.44 8.40 -5.44
C ASP A 195 -13.27 8.29 -6.94
N GLY A 196 -14.00 9.10 -7.70
CA GLY A 196 -13.52 9.49 -9.01
C GLY A 196 -12.12 10.09 -8.82
N GLY A 197 -11.10 9.37 -9.27
CA GLY A 197 -9.71 9.75 -9.07
C GLY A 197 -9.42 11.19 -9.47
N MET A 198 -8.39 11.77 -8.86
CA MET A 198 -8.00 13.13 -9.17
C MET A 198 -7.35 13.16 -10.56
N SER A 199 -7.88 13.95 -11.50
CA SER A 199 -7.23 14.15 -12.80
C SER A 199 -5.84 14.76 -12.60
N ILE A 200 -4.91 14.54 -13.54
CA ILE A 200 -3.55 15.14 -13.49
C ILE A 200 -3.61 16.66 -13.25
N SER A 201 -4.57 17.36 -13.84
CA SER A 201 -4.76 18.81 -13.66
C SER A 201 -5.21 19.18 -12.24
N GLN A 202 -6.08 18.37 -11.63
CA GLN A 202 -6.48 18.55 -10.24
C GLN A 202 -5.33 18.23 -9.27
N GLN A 203 -4.51 17.21 -9.56
CA GLN A 203 -3.32 16.87 -8.77
C GLN A 203 -2.31 18.02 -8.75
N ALA A 204 -2.01 18.60 -9.92
CA ALA A 204 -1.14 19.77 -10.03
C ALA A 204 -1.70 20.99 -9.29
N ALA A 205 -3.01 21.23 -9.35
CA ALA A 205 -3.65 22.32 -8.64
C ALA A 205 -3.58 22.14 -7.12
N GLN A 206 -3.77 20.92 -6.62
CA GLN A 206 -3.64 20.59 -5.21
C GLN A 206 -2.19 20.75 -4.73
N GLN A 207 -1.22 20.27 -5.50
CA GLN A 207 0.21 20.39 -5.17
C GLN A 207 0.61 21.85 -4.96
N ARG A 208 0.10 22.76 -5.80
CA ARG A 208 0.34 24.21 -5.66
C ARG A 208 -0.28 24.79 -4.39
N ARG A 209 -1.46 24.32 -3.98
CA ARG A 209 -2.10 24.74 -2.72
C ARG A 209 -1.28 24.29 -1.51
N ASP A 210 -0.80 23.05 -1.53
CA ASP A 210 0.00 22.49 -0.45
C ASP A 210 1.34 23.24 -0.31
N ILE A 211 2.03 23.52 -1.43
CA ILE A 211 3.24 24.35 -1.43
C ILE A 211 2.99 25.71 -0.77
N ARG A 212 1.87 26.38 -1.11
CA ARG A 212 1.51 27.67 -0.52
C ARG A 212 1.19 27.57 0.97
N ALA A 213 0.54 26.49 1.41
CA ALA A 213 0.22 26.26 2.81
C ALA A 213 1.50 26.03 3.65
N THR A 214 2.45 25.24 3.14
CA THR A 214 3.74 25.02 3.81
C THR A 214 4.57 26.30 3.88
N LEU A 215 4.60 27.10 2.80
CA LEU A 215 5.28 28.41 2.80
C LEU A 215 4.67 29.34 3.85
N ARG A 216 3.35 29.33 4.07
CA ARG A 216 2.70 30.12 5.14
C ARG A 216 3.10 29.68 6.54
N VAL A 217 3.29 28.37 6.77
CA VAL A 217 3.73 27.86 8.07
C VAL A 217 5.18 28.28 8.35
N LEU A 218 6.05 28.18 7.34
CA LEU A 218 7.45 28.62 7.45
C LEU A 218 7.59 30.14 7.63
N THR A 219 6.69 30.95 7.07
CA THR A 219 6.70 32.41 7.27
C THR A 219 5.98 32.86 8.54
N SER A 220 5.17 32.01 9.18
CA SER A 220 4.48 32.33 10.44
C SER A 220 5.34 32.14 11.70
N GLY A 221 6.54 31.55 11.56
CA GLY A 221 7.53 31.42 12.63
C GLY A 221 8.62 32.50 12.63
N VAL A 222 8.52 33.49 11.75
CA VAL A 222 9.43 34.65 11.73
C VAL A 222 8.72 35.81 12.41
N ASP A 223 9.15 36.14 13.62
CA ASP A 223 8.74 37.37 14.30
C ASP A 223 9.17 38.55 13.42
N ARG A 224 8.19 39.26 12.84
CA ARG A 224 8.46 40.39 11.95
C ARG A 224 8.44 41.66 12.79
N SER A 225 9.64 42.10 13.18
CA SER A 225 9.86 43.49 13.56
C SER A 225 9.42 44.42 12.42
N PRO A 226 8.69 45.51 12.68
CA PRO A 226 8.30 46.44 11.63
C PRO A 226 9.53 47.25 11.19
N GLY A 227 10.14 46.87 10.06
CA GLY A 227 11.29 47.60 9.52
C GLY A 227 11.94 47.03 8.26
N ASP A 228 11.89 45.71 8.02
CA ASP A 228 12.71 45.12 6.97
C ASP A 228 11.94 44.88 5.65
N THR A 229 11.98 45.87 4.77
CA THR A 229 11.67 45.70 3.33
C THR A 229 12.84 45.02 2.62
N PHE A 230 12.77 43.71 2.41
CA PHE A 230 13.60 43.02 1.42
C PHE A 230 12.84 42.90 0.09
N TYR A 231 13.22 43.73 -0.88
CA TYR A 231 12.99 43.46 -2.30
C TYR A 231 13.97 42.38 -2.76
N ALA A 232 13.47 41.24 -3.24
CA ALA A 232 14.25 40.29 -4.03
C ALA A 232 13.57 40.13 -5.41
N PRO A 233 14.22 40.54 -6.52
CA PRO A 233 13.69 40.30 -7.85
C PRO A 233 13.93 38.84 -8.26
N VAL A 234 12.86 38.11 -8.57
CA VAL A 234 12.96 36.82 -9.27
C VAL A 234 13.03 37.10 -10.77
N THR A 235 14.24 37.15 -11.31
CA THR A 235 14.48 37.19 -12.76
C THR A 235 14.40 35.77 -13.34
N PHE A 236 13.42 35.52 -14.21
CA PHE A 236 13.40 34.32 -15.06
C PHE A 236 14.33 34.54 -16.25
N ALA A 237 15.49 33.88 -16.25
CA ALA A 237 16.35 33.80 -17.42
C ALA A 237 15.72 32.85 -18.46
N ARG A 238 15.10 33.43 -19.50
CA ARG A 238 14.72 32.72 -20.74
C ARG A 238 15.99 32.44 -21.55
N ARG A 239 16.41 31.17 -21.65
CA ARG A 239 17.41 30.75 -22.65
C ARG A 239 16.67 30.42 -23.94
N ALA A 240 16.85 31.25 -24.96
CA ALA A 240 16.38 31.02 -26.32
C ALA A 240 17.32 30.03 -27.04
N GLY A 241 16.74 29.02 -27.67
CA GLY A 241 17.38 28.12 -28.64
C GLY A 241 16.33 27.70 -29.66
N ARG A 242 16.59 28.02 -30.94
CA ARG A 242 15.68 27.93 -32.09
C ARG A 242 15.45 26.48 -32.54
N GLY A 243 14.28 26.19 -33.12
CA GLY A 243 14.04 24.96 -33.88
C GLY A 243 12.60 24.77 -34.36
N LEU A 244 12.32 25.30 -35.56
CA LEU A 244 11.25 25.01 -36.54
C LEU A 244 9.81 24.63 -36.10
N SER A 245 8.90 25.48 -36.58
CA SER A 245 7.44 25.29 -36.67
C SER A 245 7.07 24.50 -37.93
N THR A 246 6.24 23.46 -37.78
CA THR A 246 5.28 23.05 -38.81
C THR A 246 3.87 23.18 -38.26
N ARG A 247 3.10 24.07 -38.88
CA ARG A 247 1.66 24.24 -38.66
C ARG A 247 0.90 23.14 -39.41
N LEU A 248 -0.11 22.55 -38.76
CA LEU A 248 -1.32 22.07 -39.44
C LEU A 248 -2.56 22.52 -38.66
N PRO A 249 -3.69 22.87 -39.33
CA PRO A 249 -4.71 23.74 -38.79
C PRO A 249 -5.87 22.98 -38.11
N ARG A 250 -6.48 23.65 -37.13
CA ARG A 250 -7.84 23.37 -36.62
C ARG A 250 -8.86 23.55 -37.74
N ASN A 251 -9.81 22.63 -37.86
CA ASN A 251 -11.07 22.90 -38.54
C ASN A 251 -12.24 22.58 -37.61
N ASN A 252 -12.97 23.64 -37.25
CA ASN A 252 -14.32 23.58 -36.69
C ASN A 252 -15.28 23.37 -37.85
N ASN A 253 -16.26 22.48 -37.72
CA ASN A 253 -17.54 22.66 -38.42
C ASN A 253 -18.67 22.06 -37.60
N ASN A 254 -19.58 22.94 -37.20
CA ASN A 254 -20.90 22.64 -36.72
C ASN A 254 -21.86 23.09 -37.84
N SER A 255 -22.67 22.19 -38.37
CA SER A 255 -23.81 22.55 -39.23
C SER A 255 -24.82 21.42 -39.21
N GLY A 256 -26.05 21.73 -38.81
CA GLY A 256 -27.17 20.81 -38.80
C GLY A 256 -27.81 20.63 -40.16
N LEU A 257 -28.61 19.58 -40.29
CA LEU A 257 -29.66 19.48 -41.30
C LEU A 257 -30.82 18.65 -40.75
N GLN A 258 -32.00 19.27 -40.73
CA GLN A 258 -33.32 18.65 -40.64
C GLN A 258 -33.79 18.22 -42.04
N THR A 259 -34.41 17.05 -42.15
CA THR A 259 -35.56 16.72 -43.03
C THR A 259 -36.30 15.54 -42.37
N LYS A 260 -37.53 15.67 -41.83
CA LYS A 260 -38.90 15.70 -42.40
C LYS A 260 -39.40 14.44 -43.12
N GLY A 261 -40.49 13.88 -42.57
CA GLY A 261 -41.55 13.07 -43.22
C GLY A 261 -41.42 11.55 -42.98
N ARG A 262 -42.46 10.77 -42.68
CA ARG A 262 -43.92 10.98 -42.61
C ARG A 262 -44.55 9.67 -42.09
N ASP A 263 -45.71 9.79 -41.43
CA ASP A 263 -46.85 8.85 -41.30
C ASP A 263 -46.58 7.45 -40.68
N GLY A 264 -47.36 6.88 -39.77
CA GLY A 264 -48.76 7.02 -39.38
C GLY A 264 -49.26 5.59 -39.08
N GLY A 265 -50.09 5.37 -38.04
CA GLY A 265 -50.73 4.05 -37.85
C GLY A 265 -51.02 3.64 -36.42
N SER A 266 -52.21 4.04 -35.95
CA SER A 266 -52.95 3.47 -34.82
C SER A 266 -53.21 1.97 -34.94
N GLY A 267 -53.27 1.24 -33.82
CA GLY A 267 -53.78 -0.12 -33.78
C GLY A 267 -54.08 -0.58 -32.35
N SER A 268 -55.36 -0.63 -32.01
CA SER A 268 -55.93 -0.99 -30.72
C SER A 268 -55.89 -2.49 -30.38
N ALA A 269 -55.92 -2.76 -29.07
CA ALA A 269 -56.73 -3.78 -28.37
C ALA A 269 -56.69 -5.25 -28.80
N GLN A 270 -56.46 -6.14 -27.82
CA GLN A 270 -57.36 -7.24 -27.38
C GLN A 270 -56.62 -8.08 -26.32
N THR A 271 -57.05 -8.05 -25.05
CA THR A 271 -57.96 -9.02 -24.38
C THR A 271 -57.50 -10.48 -24.45
N GLY A 272 -57.20 -11.06 -23.28
CA GLY A 272 -57.03 -12.49 -23.09
C GLY A 272 -57.03 -12.83 -21.60
N THR A 273 -58.11 -13.43 -21.15
CA THR A 273 -58.56 -13.64 -19.77
C THR A 273 -58.04 -14.95 -19.14
N LYS A 274 -57.91 -14.90 -17.81
CA LYS A 274 -58.17 -15.97 -16.80
C LYS A 274 -57.50 -17.35 -16.95
N ASN A 275 -56.79 -17.78 -15.90
CA ASN A 275 -57.35 -18.79 -14.99
C ASN A 275 -56.68 -18.87 -13.62
N LYS A 276 -57.53 -18.94 -12.59
CA LYS A 276 -57.25 -19.27 -11.18
C LYS A 276 -57.68 -20.70 -10.93
N SER A 277 -56.90 -21.46 -10.16
CA SER A 277 -57.35 -22.44 -9.15
C SER A 277 -56.16 -22.63 -8.19
N SER A 278 -56.17 -22.32 -6.89
CA SER A 278 -56.94 -22.88 -5.75
C SER A 278 -56.83 -24.40 -5.70
N ARG A 279 -56.32 -25.08 -4.65
CA ARG A 279 -56.62 -24.93 -3.21
C ARG A 279 -55.73 -25.90 -2.40
N GLN A 280 -55.38 -25.49 -1.16
CA GLN A 280 -55.40 -26.24 0.13
C GLN A 280 -54.66 -27.60 0.27
N SER A 281 -54.17 -28.08 1.43
CA SER A 281 -53.97 -27.62 2.82
C SER A 281 -53.44 -28.81 3.65
N GLY A 282 -52.84 -28.55 4.82
CA GLY A 282 -52.60 -29.55 5.90
C GLY A 282 -51.12 -29.64 6.28
N GLN A 283 -50.55 -29.10 7.37
CA GLN A 283 -50.88 -28.88 8.79
C GLN A 283 -50.43 -30.02 9.74
N LYS A 284 -49.74 -29.62 10.84
CA LYS A 284 -49.40 -30.32 12.13
C LYS A 284 -48.19 -31.29 12.11
N LYS A 285 -47.38 -31.50 13.17
CA LYS A 285 -47.38 -31.24 14.64
C LYS A 285 -45.93 -31.51 15.18
N THR A 286 -45.29 -30.64 15.96
CA THR A 286 -45.01 -30.68 17.44
C THR A 286 -44.25 -31.89 18.06
N LYS A 287 -43.13 -31.66 18.79
CA LYS A 287 -42.95 -31.75 20.29
C LYS A 287 -41.54 -32.18 20.76
N ASN A 288 -41.11 -31.55 21.87
CA ASN A 288 -40.29 -31.98 23.05
C ASN A 288 -38.88 -32.60 22.82
N GLY A 289 -37.85 -32.43 23.65
CA GLY A 289 -37.65 -31.96 25.03
C GLY A 289 -36.56 -32.84 25.68
N GLY A 290 -35.67 -32.33 26.56
CA GLY A 290 -34.80 -33.18 27.37
C GLY A 290 -33.45 -32.59 27.80
N SER A 291 -33.36 -32.24 29.09
CA SER A 291 -32.14 -32.01 29.88
C SER A 291 -31.68 -33.35 30.51
N CYS A 292 -30.38 -33.49 30.87
CA CYS A 292 -29.89 -33.94 32.19
C CYS A 292 -28.38 -34.28 32.24
N ASN A 293 -27.81 -34.02 33.43
CA ASN A 293 -26.44 -34.21 33.92
C ASN A 293 -25.95 -35.67 34.01
N GLY A 294 -24.62 -35.87 34.03
CA GLY A 294 -23.95 -37.07 34.53
C GLY A 294 -22.43 -36.90 34.64
N ASN A 295 -21.87 -37.13 35.84
CA ASN A 295 -20.48 -36.85 36.25
C ASN A 295 -19.67 -38.15 36.46
N LYS A 296 -18.32 -38.01 36.36
CA LYS A 296 -17.21 -38.87 36.84
C LYS A 296 -16.70 -40.04 35.97
N GLY A 297 -15.42 -39.93 35.64
CA GLY A 297 -14.52 -41.01 35.24
C GLY A 297 -13.08 -40.49 35.06
N SER A 298 -12.28 -40.58 36.12
CA SER A 298 -10.86 -40.20 36.17
C SER A 298 -10.01 -41.12 35.29
N GLY A 299 -9.19 -40.55 34.42
CA GLY A 299 -8.23 -41.27 33.57
C GLY A 299 -7.12 -40.31 33.14
N ASN A 300 -5.99 -40.39 33.82
CA ASN A 300 -4.83 -39.53 33.64
C ASN A 300 -4.10 -39.92 32.34
N GLN A 301 -4.25 -39.14 31.27
CA GLN A 301 -3.34 -39.16 30.12
C GLN A 301 -2.86 -37.74 29.83
N SER A 302 -1.57 -37.56 30.04
CA SER A 302 -0.81 -36.37 29.67
C SER A 302 -0.87 -36.17 28.16
N SER A 303 -1.66 -35.20 27.72
CA SER A 303 -1.62 -34.65 26.37
C SER A 303 -1.30 -33.16 26.47
N ASN A 304 -0.10 -32.80 26.01
CA ASN A 304 0.33 -31.42 25.78
C ASN A 304 -0.63 -30.74 24.80
N ASN A 305 -1.69 -30.13 25.32
CA ASN A 305 -2.53 -29.21 24.58
C ASN A 305 -1.91 -27.82 24.69
N ASN A 306 -1.20 -27.42 23.63
CA ASN A 306 -0.91 -26.02 23.37
C ASN A 306 -2.21 -25.32 22.94
N SER A 307 -3.11 -25.09 23.91
CA SER A 307 -4.27 -24.24 23.73
C SER A 307 -3.79 -22.79 23.72
N ASN A 308 -3.64 -22.20 22.54
CA ASN A 308 -3.47 -20.76 22.36
C ASN A 308 -4.78 -20.05 22.78
N GLY A 309 -4.96 -19.90 24.09
CA GLY A 309 -5.92 -19.01 24.70
C GLY A 309 -5.53 -17.56 24.40
N ARG A 310 -6.51 -16.77 23.97
CA ARG A 310 -6.40 -15.32 23.73
C ARG A 310 -5.70 -14.64 24.91
N SER A 311 -4.50 -14.13 24.68
CA SER A 311 -3.93 -13.07 25.53
C SER A 311 -4.80 -11.83 25.36
N SER A 312 -5.47 -11.44 26.43
CA SER A 312 -6.31 -10.23 26.52
C SER A 312 -5.50 -8.94 26.67
N GLY A 313 -4.25 -8.92 26.18
CA GLY A 313 -3.29 -7.83 26.35
C GLY A 313 -2.73 -7.20 25.07
N GLY A 314 -3.21 -7.56 23.88
CA GLY A 314 -2.82 -6.93 22.61
C GLY A 314 -3.95 -7.00 21.58
N GLY A 315 -4.56 -5.86 21.26
CA GLY A 315 -5.76 -5.78 20.41
C GLY A 315 -5.45 -5.99 18.93
N GLY A 316 -5.57 -7.22 18.45
CA GLY A 316 -5.55 -7.52 17.02
C GLY A 316 -6.93 -7.38 16.37
N VAL A 317 -6.96 -7.05 15.09
CA VAL A 317 -8.15 -7.09 14.21
C VAL A 317 -7.97 -8.28 13.28
N ASP A 318 -8.88 -9.25 13.36
CA ASP A 318 -8.77 -10.50 12.59
C ASP A 318 -9.19 -10.23 11.13
N LEU A 319 -8.28 -10.47 10.20
CA LEU A 319 -8.44 -10.22 8.77
C LEU A 319 -8.50 -11.54 8.00
N MET A 320 -9.55 -11.70 7.21
CA MET A 320 -9.61 -12.72 6.17
C MET A 320 -9.43 -12.07 4.80
N ILE A 321 -8.66 -12.72 3.92
CA ILE A 321 -8.51 -12.28 2.54
C ILE A 321 -9.04 -13.36 1.60
N VAL A 322 -9.97 -12.99 0.73
CA VAL A 322 -10.45 -13.87 -0.34
C VAL A 322 -9.98 -13.36 -1.69
N TYR A 323 -9.80 -14.25 -2.67
CA TYR A 323 -9.27 -13.84 -3.97
C TYR A 323 -9.96 -14.59 -5.13
N THR A 324 -10.04 -13.94 -6.29
CA THR A 324 -10.61 -14.54 -7.51
C THR A 324 -9.57 -15.39 -8.26
N SER A 325 -10.01 -16.36 -9.06
CA SER A 325 -9.10 -17.11 -9.95
C SER A 325 -8.29 -16.21 -10.89
N GLY A 326 -8.89 -15.12 -11.35
CA GLY A 326 -8.20 -14.15 -12.20
C GLY A 326 -7.05 -13.44 -11.48
N SER A 327 -7.19 -13.21 -10.17
CA SER A 327 -6.16 -12.54 -9.36
C SER A 327 -5.03 -13.52 -9.02
N ALA A 328 -5.36 -14.79 -8.72
CA ALA A 328 -4.39 -15.86 -8.59
C ALA A 328 -3.53 -16.04 -9.84
N ALA A 329 -4.14 -16.03 -11.03
CA ALA A 329 -3.41 -16.15 -12.30
C ALA A 329 -2.36 -15.04 -12.50
N ARG A 330 -2.55 -13.84 -11.92
CA ARG A 330 -1.57 -12.76 -12.01
C ARG A 330 -0.28 -13.02 -11.24
N PHE A 331 -0.31 -13.92 -10.27
CA PHE A 331 0.83 -14.26 -9.43
C PHE A 331 1.22 -15.73 -9.60
N GLY A 332 1.13 -16.26 -10.82
CA GLY A 332 1.54 -17.64 -11.12
C GLY A 332 0.69 -18.72 -10.43
N GLY A 333 -0.53 -18.39 -9.98
CA GLY A 333 -1.47 -19.31 -9.33
C GLY A 333 -1.67 -19.02 -7.83
N GLU A 334 -2.34 -19.95 -7.15
CA GLU A 334 -2.80 -19.77 -5.76
C GLU A 334 -1.64 -19.53 -4.78
N LYS A 335 -0.58 -20.34 -4.88
CA LYS A 335 0.59 -20.19 -3.99
C LYS A 335 1.23 -18.80 -4.10
N GLY A 336 1.29 -18.23 -5.30
CA GLY A 336 1.91 -16.92 -5.50
C GLY A 336 1.04 -15.74 -5.08
N ILE A 337 -0.28 -15.80 -5.27
CA ILE A 337 -1.17 -14.77 -4.70
C ILE A 337 -1.19 -14.85 -3.17
N GLU A 338 -1.21 -16.06 -2.59
CA GLU A 338 -1.13 -16.24 -1.14
C GLU A 338 0.19 -15.70 -0.56
N ALA A 339 1.31 -15.94 -1.24
CA ALA A 339 2.59 -15.35 -0.88
C ALA A 339 2.54 -13.81 -0.93
N ARG A 340 2.02 -13.23 -2.02
CA ARG A 340 1.84 -11.77 -2.11
C ARG A 340 0.91 -11.22 -1.03
N ILE A 341 -0.17 -11.93 -0.69
CA ILE A 341 -1.11 -11.57 0.38
C ILE A 341 -0.40 -11.48 1.74
N ARG A 342 0.41 -12.48 2.10
CA ARG A 342 1.19 -12.47 3.35
C ARG A 342 2.12 -11.27 3.42
N LEU A 343 2.81 -11.00 2.31
CA LEU A 343 3.72 -9.87 2.19
C LEU A 343 3.01 -8.53 2.45
N VAL A 344 1.88 -8.27 1.78
CA VAL A 344 1.17 -6.99 1.93
C VAL A 344 0.51 -6.82 3.29
N VAL A 345 0.13 -7.91 3.97
CA VAL A 345 -0.34 -7.86 5.35
C VAL A 345 0.80 -7.50 6.29
N SER A 346 1.98 -8.09 6.12
CA SER A 346 3.17 -7.73 6.88
C SER A 346 3.55 -6.25 6.68
N GLN A 347 3.55 -5.77 5.44
CA GLN A 347 3.78 -4.35 5.13
C GLN A 347 2.72 -3.42 5.75
N ALA A 348 1.44 -3.81 5.73
CA ALA A 348 0.38 -3.06 6.39
C ALA A 348 0.59 -2.99 7.91
N ASN A 349 1.00 -4.11 8.52
CA ASN A 349 1.33 -4.17 9.95
C ASN A 349 2.56 -3.34 10.30
N LYS A 350 3.58 -3.34 9.44
CA LYS A 350 4.72 -2.45 9.59
C LYS A 350 4.29 -0.98 9.54
N ALA A 351 3.43 -0.61 8.58
CA ALA A 351 2.93 0.76 8.52
C ALA A 351 2.13 1.18 9.76
N LEU A 352 1.32 0.27 10.32
CA LEU A 352 0.64 0.48 11.60
C LEU A 352 1.64 0.70 12.75
N SER A 353 2.65 -0.17 12.86
CA SER A 353 3.69 -0.11 13.88
C SER A 353 4.57 1.14 13.78
N ASP A 354 5.05 1.45 12.58
CA ASP A 354 5.87 2.64 12.29
C ASP A 354 5.09 3.94 12.58
N SER A 355 3.77 3.89 12.46
CA SER A 355 2.88 5.00 12.82
C SER A 355 2.51 5.05 14.31
N LYS A 356 2.93 4.09 15.13
CA LYS A 356 2.56 3.94 16.55
C LYS A 356 1.07 3.65 16.79
N VAL A 357 0.48 2.84 15.91
CA VAL A 357 -0.84 2.24 16.13
C VAL A 357 -0.66 1.01 17.04
N ASN A 358 -1.54 0.87 18.02
CA ASN A 358 -1.49 -0.20 19.03
C ASN A 358 -2.06 -1.54 18.54
N ALA A 359 -2.76 -1.52 17.41
CA ALA A 359 -3.43 -2.67 16.82
C ALA A 359 -2.62 -3.26 15.65
N LYS A 360 -2.83 -4.56 15.42
CA LYS A 360 -2.25 -5.32 14.31
C LYS A 360 -3.37 -6.01 13.52
N LEU A 361 -3.18 -6.20 12.22
CA LEU A 361 -4.01 -7.06 11.38
C LEU A 361 -3.51 -8.51 11.48
N ASN A 362 -4.37 -9.41 11.95
CA ASN A 362 -4.06 -10.84 12.04
C ASN A 362 -4.62 -11.54 10.81
N LEU A 363 -3.77 -12.05 9.90
CA LEU A 363 -4.27 -12.85 8.78
C LEU A 363 -4.75 -14.22 9.29
N VAL A 364 -6.05 -14.37 9.52
CA VAL A 364 -6.63 -15.59 10.09
C VAL A 364 -7.05 -16.62 9.03
N HIS A 365 -7.25 -16.18 7.79
CA HIS A 365 -7.57 -17.07 6.68
C HIS A 365 -7.36 -16.40 5.32
N THR A 366 -6.97 -17.23 4.35
CA THR A 366 -6.85 -16.87 2.94
C THR A 366 -7.54 -17.94 2.10
N ALA A 367 -8.38 -17.55 1.13
CA ALA A 367 -9.08 -18.52 0.29
C ALA A 367 -9.44 -18.00 -1.10
N LYS A 368 -9.34 -18.88 -2.10
CA LYS A 368 -9.95 -18.66 -3.42
C LYS A 368 -11.47 -18.78 -3.30
N VAL A 369 -12.20 -17.82 -3.88
CA VAL A 369 -13.67 -17.87 -3.97
C VAL A 369 -14.12 -18.18 -5.39
N ASN A 370 -15.28 -18.84 -5.53
CA ASN A 370 -15.89 -19.10 -6.83
C ASN A 370 -16.59 -17.84 -7.36
N TYR A 371 -15.79 -16.86 -7.74
CA TYR A 371 -16.28 -15.57 -8.20
C TYR A 371 -15.40 -14.99 -9.29
N ARG A 372 -16.05 -14.46 -10.32
CA ARG A 372 -15.42 -13.64 -11.35
C ARG A 372 -15.80 -12.20 -11.06
N SER A 373 -14.81 -11.32 -10.92
CA SER A 373 -15.04 -9.88 -10.75
C SER A 373 -15.98 -9.37 -11.84
N THR A 374 -16.78 -8.35 -11.53
CA THR A 374 -17.57 -7.62 -12.54
C THR A 374 -16.72 -6.65 -13.34
N GLY A 375 -15.48 -6.38 -12.93
CA GLY A 375 -14.66 -5.28 -13.47
C GLY A 375 -15.11 -3.93 -12.92
N ASN A 376 -15.71 -3.98 -11.73
CA ASN A 376 -16.13 -2.80 -11.02
C ASN A 376 -16.10 -3.11 -9.53
N ARG A 377 -15.08 -2.59 -8.85
CA ARG A 377 -14.82 -2.88 -7.43
C ARG A 377 -16.01 -2.58 -6.52
N THR A 378 -16.78 -1.52 -6.81
CA THR A 378 -18.00 -1.21 -6.04
C THR A 378 -19.03 -2.33 -6.17
N SER A 379 -19.34 -2.75 -7.39
CA SER A 379 -20.27 -3.86 -7.61
C SER A 379 -19.79 -5.15 -6.95
N ASP A 380 -18.49 -5.42 -7.01
CA ASP A 380 -17.86 -6.57 -6.35
C ASP A 380 -17.98 -6.49 -4.82
N LEU A 381 -17.75 -5.32 -4.22
CA LEU A 381 -17.91 -5.08 -2.79
C LEU A 381 -19.36 -5.33 -2.35
N PHE A 382 -20.35 -4.83 -3.11
CA PHE A 382 -21.76 -5.07 -2.82
C PHE A 382 -22.16 -6.54 -3.03
N ASN A 383 -21.60 -7.21 -4.03
CA ASN A 383 -21.83 -8.64 -4.27
C ASN A 383 -21.28 -9.49 -3.12
N MET A 384 -20.18 -9.09 -2.50
CA MET A 384 -19.59 -9.78 -1.34
C MET A 384 -20.35 -9.51 -0.03
N SER A 385 -20.91 -8.31 0.15
CA SER A 385 -21.40 -7.83 1.45
C SER A 385 -22.93 -7.80 1.58
N PHE A 386 -23.63 -7.09 0.68
CA PHE A 386 -25.04 -6.74 0.86
C PHE A 386 -25.98 -7.49 -0.09
N ARG A 387 -25.60 -7.67 -1.35
CA ARG A 387 -26.46 -8.33 -2.35
C ARG A 387 -26.59 -9.82 -2.03
N LYS A 388 -27.77 -10.39 -2.31
CA LYS A 388 -28.03 -11.82 -2.14
C LYS A 388 -27.40 -12.60 -3.30
N THR A 389 -26.10 -12.86 -3.20
CA THR A 389 -25.32 -13.60 -4.20
C THR A 389 -24.77 -14.90 -3.61
N ALA A 390 -24.30 -15.81 -4.47
CA ALA A 390 -23.56 -16.99 -4.03
C ALA A 390 -22.25 -16.61 -3.31
N LEU A 391 -21.53 -15.61 -3.82
CA LEU A 391 -20.30 -15.07 -3.21
C LEU A 391 -20.53 -14.63 -1.76
N ARG A 392 -21.58 -13.85 -1.48
CA ARG A 392 -21.91 -13.42 -0.12
C ARG A 392 -22.12 -14.61 0.81
N GLY A 393 -22.82 -15.64 0.34
CA GLY A 393 -23.07 -16.85 1.11
C GLY A 393 -21.79 -17.64 1.43
N GLU A 394 -20.90 -17.77 0.45
CA GLU A 394 -19.58 -18.40 0.60
C GLU A 394 -18.69 -17.61 1.59
N VAL A 395 -18.53 -16.30 1.38
CA VAL A 395 -17.72 -15.42 2.22
C VAL A 395 -18.27 -15.34 3.64
N ALA A 396 -19.59 -15.28 3.84
CA ALA A 396 -20.20 -15.25 5.17
C ALA A 396 -19.90 -16.53 5.97
N LYS A 397 -19.89 -17.70 5.31
CA LYS A 397 -19.52 -18.97 5.96
C LYS A 397 -18.05 -18.96 6.40
N LEU A 398 -17.14 -18.53 5.52
CA LEU A 398 -15.71 -18.43 5.83
C LEU A 398 -15.45 -17.42 6.95
N ARG A 399 -16.04 -16.22 6.87
CA ARG A 399 -15.91 -15.17 7.88
C ARG A 399 -16.35 -15.66 9.26
N LYS A 400 -17.50 -16.32 9.36
CA LYS A 400 -18.01 -16.90 10.61
C LYS A 400 -17.09 -18.02 11.13
N LYS A 401 -16.61 -18.89 10.25
CA LYS A 401 -15.73 -20.02 10.62
C LYS A 401 -14.41 -19.54 11.20
N HIS A 402 -13.81 -18.52 10.58
CA HIS A 402 -12.49 -18.01 10.95
C HIS A 402 -12.55 -16.79 11.88
N LYS A 403 -13.75 -16.37 12.29
CA LYS A 403 -14.01 -15.22 13.17
C LYS A 403 -13.34 -13.93 12.69
N ALA A 404 -13.38 -13.69 11.37
CA ALA A 404 -12.73 -12.53 10.78
C ALA A 404 -13.55 -11.24 10.98
N ASP A 405 -12.92 -10.24 11.59
CA ASP A 405 -13.46 -8.91 11.82
C ASP A 405 -13.55 -8.10 10.53
N LEU A 406 -12.54 -8.23 9.66
CA LEU A 406 -12.47 -7.61 8.35
C LEU A 406 -12.34 -8.67 7.26
N VAL A 407 -12.89 -8.38 6.09
CA VAL A 407 -12.76 -9.19 4.88
C VAL A 407 -12.34 -8.33 3.71
N SER A 408 -11.17 -8.61 3.15
CA SER A 408 -10.69 -8.00 1.90
C SER A 408 -10.83 -8.99 0.76
N MET A 409 -11.42 -8.58 -0.36
CA MET A 409 -11.42 -9.38 -1.59
C MET A 409 -10.42 -8.83 -2.60
N ILE A 410 -9.54 -9.70 -3.10
CA ILE A 410 -8.60 -9.37 -4.17
C ILE A 410 -9.21 -9.73 -5.53
N THR A 411 -9.34 -8.73 -6.41
CA THR A 411 -9.88 -8.89 -7.76
C THR A 411 -8.82 -8.63 -8.82
N GLU A 412 -9.03 -9.18 -10.03
CA GLU A 412 -8.04 -9.14 -11.12
C GLU A 412 -8.11 -7.92 -12.03
N ARG A 413 -9.22 -7.17 -11.96
CA ARG A 413 -9.53 -6.04 -12.85
C ARG A 413 -9.45 -4.71 -12.10
N ASP A 414 -9.25 -3.64 -12.86
CA ASP A 414 -9.07 -2.25 -12.41
C ASP A 414 -7.71 -1.99 -11.71
N GLY A 415 -7.52 -0.83 -11.10
CA GLY A 415 -6.42 -0.50 -10.17
C GLY A 415 -6.99 0.16 -8.91
N GLY A 416 -6.27 0.16 -7.79
CA GLY A 416 -6.70 0.73 -6.50
C GLY A 416 -7.61 -0.19 -5.65
N GLY A 417 -8.38 0.40 -4.73
CA GLY A 417 -9.34 -0.31 -3.87
C GLY A 417 -10.66 0.45 -3.64
N VAL A 418 -11.57 -0.15 -2.88
CA VAL A 418 -12.80 0.46 -2.36
C VAL A 418 -13.21 -0.22 -1.05
N GLY A 419 -13.65 0.56 -0.07
CA GLY A 419 -14.06 0.07 1.24
C GLY A 419 -15.26 0.83 1.80
N PHE A 420 -15.94 0.21 2.75
CA PHE A 420 -16.92 0.91 3.58
C PHE A 420 -16.21 1.71 4.67
N LEU A 421 -16.68 2.93 4.93
CA LEU A 421 -16.16 3.77 6.01
C LEU A 421 -16.94 3.54 7.31
N LEU A 422 -16.20 3.30 8.39
CA LEU A 422 -16.75 3.34 9.75
C LEU A 422 -16.98 4.79 10.17
N THR A 423 -18.24 5.21 10.23
CA THR A 423 -18.64 6.59 10.59
C THR A 423 -19.19 6.72 12.02
N ARG A 424 -19.37 5.60 12.73
CA ARG A 424 -19.97 5.55 14.08
C ARG A 424 -19.13 4.68 15.00
N LYS A 425 -18.95 5.10 16.25
CA LYS A 425 -18.19 4.37 17.28
C LYS A 425 -19.00 3.20 17.88
N ARG A 426 -19.45 2.27 17.03
CA ARG A 426 -20.16 1.05 17.44
C ARG A 426 -19.81 -0.09 16.48
N THR A 427 -19.73 -1.30 17.02
CA THR A 427 -19.51 -2.52 16.24
C THR A 427 -20.54 -2.61 15.12
N THR A 428 -20.05 -2.79 13.90
CA THR A 428 -20.86 -2.74 12.67
C THR A 428 -20.32 -3.78 11.69
N PRO A 429 -20.67 -5.07 11.86
CA PRO A 429 -20.16 -6.17 11.02
C PRO A 429 -20.35 -5.94 9.52
N ALA A 430 -21.44 -5.26 9.14
CA ALA A 430 -21.83 -4.99 7.76
C ALA A 430 -20.83 -4.15 6.96
N ILE A 431 -19.93 -3.40 7.63
CA ILE A 431 -18.94 -2.54 6.98
C ILE A 431 -17.50 -3.06 7.08
N GLY A 432 -17.30 -4.25 7.67
CA GLY A 432 -15.98 -4.89 7.73
C GLY A 432 -15.58 -5.53 6.40
N PHE A 433 -15.82 -4.86 5.28
CA PHE A 433 -15.56 -5.37 3.94
C PHE A 433 -14.89 -4.32 3.08
N ASN A 434 -13.94 -4.76 2.26
CA ASN A 434 -13.33 -3.97 1.20
C ASN A 434 -12.91 -4.85 0.00
N VAL A 435 -12.62 -4.19 -1.12
CA VAL A 435 -12.08 -4.82 -2.34
C VAL A 435 -10.80 -4.10 -2.71
N VAL A 436 -9.75 -4.87 -3.02
CA VAL A 436 -8.45 -4.38 -3.49
C VAL A 436 -8.14 -5.02 -4.83
N CYS A 437 -7.65 -4.26 -5.80
CA CYS A 437 -7.17 -4.87 -7.03
C CYS A 437 -5.78 -5.47 -6.84
N ALA A 438 -5.59 -6.67 -7.40
CA ALA A 438 -4.30 -7.35 -7.53
C ALA A 438 -3.19 -6.45 -8.10
N LYS A 439 -3.53 -5.54 -9.04
CA LYS A 439 -2.58 -4.58 -9.63
C LYS A 439 -2.08 -3.51 -8.65
N SER A 440 -2.61 -3.44 -7.43
CA SER A 440 -2.21 -2.43 -6.45
C SER A 440 -1.79 -3.04 -5.11
N LEU A 441 -1.51 -4.34 -5.10
CA LEU A 441 -0.97 -5.10 -3.96
C LEU A 441 0.52 -4.80 -3.67
N PHE A 442 0.90 -3.54 -3.78
CA PHE A 442 2.26 -3.06 -3.54
C PHE A 442 2.31 -1.63 -3.01
N ALA A 443 1.15 -0.98 -2.95
CA ALA A 443 1.03 0.48 -2.83
C ALA A 443 0.41 0.93 -1.50
N GLY A 444 0.44 0.05 -0.49
CA GLY A 444 -0.26 0.26 0.78
C GLY A 444 -1.78 0.30 0.66
N VAL A 445 -2.36 -0.13 -0.48
CA VAL A 445 -3.81 -0.05 -0.72
C VAL A 445 -4.59 -0.97 0.23
N LEU A 446 -4.07 -2.15 0.56
CA LEU A 446 -4.71 -2.99 1.58
C LEU A 446 -4.83 -2.25 2.93
N ALA A 447 -3.74 -1.60 3.37
CA ALA A 447 -3.75 -0.81 4.59
C ALA A 447 -4.73 0.37 4.49
N HIS A 448 -4.81 1.02 3.32
CA HIS A 448 -5.76 2.10 3.04
C HIS A 448 -7.21 1.65 3.20
N GLU A 449 -7.60 0.55 2.56
CA GLU A 449 -8.97 0.07 2.60
C GLU A 449 -9.37 -0.49 3.97
N CYS A 450 -8.44 -1.17 4.67
CA CYS A 450 -8.64 -1.52 6.08
C CYS A 450 -8.76 -0.28 6.97
N GLY A 451 -8.03 0.79 6.65
CA GLY A 451 -8.14 2.10 7.30
C GLY A 451 -9.55 2.67 7.23
N HIS A 452 -10.20 2.62 6.06
CA HIS A 452 -11.62 3.01 5.90
C HIS A 452 -12.54 2.17 6.79
N ASN A 453 -12.38 0.85 6.79
CA ASN A 453 -13.18 -0.03 7.64
C ASN A 453 -12.97 0.24 9.15
N MET A 454 -11.86 0.89 9.53
CA MET A 454 -11.56 1.35 10.89
C MET A 454 -11.82 2.87 11.09
N GLY A 455 -12.36 3.56 10.11
CA GLY A 455 -12.86 4.94 10.26
C GLY A 455 -11.86 6.03 9.91
N CYS A 456 -10.70 5.67 9.35
CA CYS A 456 -9.82 6.64 8.71
C CYS A 456 -10.45 7.12 7.41
N GLN A 457 -10.35 8.42 7.17
CA GLN A 457 -10.82 9.11 5.97
C GLN A 457 -9.60 9.68 5.22
N HIS A 458 -9.79 10.00 3.95
CA HIS A 458 -8.81 10.63 3.08
C HIS A 458 -8.26 11.94 3.64
N ALA A 459 -7.27 12.54 2.98
CA ALA A 459 -6.79 13.84 3.42
C ALA A 459 -7.83 14.94 3.13
N LYS A 460 -7.85 15.98 3.96
CA LYS A 460 -8.70 17.15 3.67
C LYS A 460 -8.29 17.76 2.33
N GLY A 461 -9.28 18.02 1.48
CA GLY A 461 -9.08 18.50 0.12
C GLY A 461 -9.12 17.39 -0.94
N ASP A 462 -9.16 16.12 -0.53
CA ASP A 462 -9.41 15.01 -1.45
C ASP A 462 -10.86 15.03 -1.90
N PRO A 463 -11.14 14.57 -3.14
CA PRO A 463 -12.50 14.31 -3.58
C PRO A 463 -13.23 13.47 -2.52
N GLN A 464 -14.47 13.84 -2.24
CA GLN A 464 -15.37 13.13 -1.31
C GLN A 464 -14.88 12.89 0.12
N ALA A 465 -13.76 13.49 0.56
CA ALA A 465 -13.26 13.43 1.94
C ALA A 465 -14.18 14.15 2.95
N ARG A 466 -15.37 13.59 3.16
CA ARG A 466 -16.47 14.10 3.98
C ARG A 466 -16.84 13.04 5.00
N GLY A 467 -17.47 13.45 6.11
CA GLY A 467 -18.10 12.49 7.02
C GLY A 467 -17.17 11.53 7.79
N GLY A 468 -15.90 11.90 8.01
CA GLY A 468 -15.00 11.13 8.88
C GLY A 468 -15.58 10.98 10.29
N ILE A 469 -15.33 9.84 10.94
CA ILE A 469 -15.85 9.51 12.28
C ILE A 469 -15.45 10.52 13.36
N THR A 470 -14.35 11.25 13.14
CA THR A 470 -13.92 12.38 13.97
C THR A 470 -13.40 13.53 13.09
N LYS A 471 -13.28 14.72 13.68
CA LYS A 471 -12.71 15.92 13.02
C LYS A 471 -11.25 15.77 12.57
N TYR A 472 -10.55 14.76 13.09
CA TYR A 472 -9.13 14.49 12.87
C TYR A 472 -8.88 13.18 12.11
N ALA A 473 -9.93 12.50 11.64
CA ALA A 473 -9.84 11.20 10.97
C ALA A 473 -9.15 11.21 9.60
N TYR A 474 -8.40 12.25 9.24
CA TYR A 474 -7.96 12.51 7.88
C TYR A 474 -6.49 12.10 7.68
N GLY A 475 -6.19 11.64 6.47
CA GLY A 475 -4.81 11.56 5.98
C GLY A 475 -4.14 12.93 5.90
N HIS A 476 -2.84 12.91 5.61
CA HIS A 476 -2.00 14.09 5.50
C HIS A 476 -1.05 14.03 4.30
N ARG A 477 -0.83 15.20 3.67
CA ARG A 477 0.24 15.47 2.71
C ARG A 477 1.18 16.50 3.32
N PHE A 478 2.47 16.28 3.16
CA PHE A 478 3.52 17.13 3.73
C PHE A 478 4.71 17.21 2.78
N ARG A 479 5.58 18.21 2.96
CA ARG A 479 6.84 18.30 2.23
C ARG A 479 7.97 17.91 3.17
N ALA A 480 8.87 17.07 2.70
CA ALA A 480 10.11 16.77 3.42
C ALA A 480 11.30 16.78 2.45
N SER A 481 12.49 17.03 2.98
CA SER A 481 13.72 16.96 2.19
C SER A 481 14.28 15.56 2.24
N ASP A 482 14.74 15.05 1.09
CA ASP A 482 15.55 13.84 1.07
C ASP A 482 16.96 14.09 1.64
N LYS A 483 17.76 13.02 1.71
CA LYS A 483 19.15 13.05 2.20
C LYS A 483 20.06 14.01 1.42
N ASN A 484 19.69 14.37 0.19
CA ASN A 484 20.42 15.29 -0.66
C ASN A 484 19.87 16.73 -0.57
N GLY A 485 18.95 16.99 0.36
CA GLY A 485 18.34 18.30 0.58
C GLY A 485 17.21 18.64 -0.40
N ALA A 486 16.86 17.76 -1.35
CA ALA A 486 15.80 18.05 -2.30
C ALA A 486 14.43 17.86 -1.64
N SER A 487 13.64 18.94 -1.64
CA SER A 487 12.31 18.93 -1.03
C SER A 487 11.25 18.40 -1.99
N ARG A 488 10.61 17.30 -1.61
CA ARG A 488 9.51 16.67 -2.37
C ARG A 488 8.24 16.54 -1.52
N THR A 489 7.11 16.38 -2.18
CA THR A 489 5.82 16.16 -1.51
C THR A 489 5.65 14.67 -1.21
N TYR A 490 5.31 14.36 0.03
CA TYR A 490 4.94 13.02 0.49
C TYR A 490 3.49 13.02 0.96
N ARG A 491 2.94 11.81 1.07
CA ARG A 491 1.57 11.59 1.54
C ARG A 491 1.49 10.32 2.38
N THR A 492 0.69 10.39 3.42
CA THR A 492 0.34 9.21 4.25
C THR A 492 -0.58 8.25 3.50
N ILE A 493 -0.75 7.03 4.01
CA ILE A 493 -1.53 5.95 3.39
C ILE A 493 -2.92 6.40 2.96
N MET A 494 -3.61 7.17 3.80
CA MET A 494 -4.99 7.62 3.53
C MET A 494 -5.07 8.79 2.55
N ALA A 495 -3.96 9.46 2.21
CA ALA A 495 -3.99 10.64 1.36
C ALA A 495 -3.81 10.29 -0.13
N TYR A 496 -4.48 11.03 -1.01
CA TYR A 496 -4.32 10.90 -2.46
C TYR A 496 -3.11 11.58 -3.04
N ALA A 497 -2.81 11.29 -4.30
CA ALA A 497 -1.86 12.10 -5.06
C ALA A 497 -2.32 13.58 -5.02
N PRO A 498 -1.41 14.56 -5.07
CA PRO A 498 0.02 14.43 -5.36
C PRO A 498 0.88 13.93 -4.19
N GLY A 499 2.10 13.51 -4.51
CA GLY A 499 3.15 13.15 -3.58
C GLY A 499 3.40 11.64 -3.46
N ARG A 500 4.64 11.26 -3.09
CA ARG A 500 5.00 9.86 -2.88
C ARG A 500 4.31 9.33 -1.63
N ARG A 501 3.58 8.23 -1.76
CA ARG A 501 2.93 7.58 -0.61
C ARG A 501 4.00 6.91 0.25
N VAL A 502 3.92 7.14 1.55
CA VAL A 502 4.80 6.50 2.54
C VAL A 502 3.99 5.53 3.39
N GLY A 503 4.65 4.50 3.94
CA GLY A 503 4.08 3.51 4.86
C GLY A 503 3.72 4.07 6.23
N HIS A 504 3.03 5.21 6.28
CA HIS A 504 2.57 5.84 7.51
C HIS A 504 1.10 6.25 7.42
N PHE A 505 0.35 5.98 8.48
CA PHE A 505 -0.89 6.69 8.79
C PHE A 505 -0.54 8.05 9.40
N SER A 506 -1.43 9.05 9.25
CA SER A 506 -1.16 10.39 9.79
C SER A 506 -1.05 10.36 11.32
N ASN A 507 0.06 10.90 11.84
CA ASN A 507 0.32 11.04 13.27
C ASN A 507 1.17 12.30 13.52
N PRO A 508 0.69 13.29 14.27
CA PRO A 508 1.46 14.51 14.55
C PRO A 508 2.74 14.27 15.38
N ASN A 509 2.86 13.13 16.06
CA ASN A 509 3.99 12.80 16.93
C ASN A 509 5.03 11.89 16.26
N VAL A 510 4.80 11.46 15.01
CA VAL A 510 5.74 10.65 14.24
C VAL A 510 6.25 11.49 13.08
N THR A 511 7.56 11.48 12.87
CA THR A 511 8.19 12.20 11.76
C THR A 511 8.62 11.22 10.67
N TYR A 512 8.53 11.67 9.42
CA TYR A 512 9.18 11.06 8.26
C TYR A 512 10.11 12.11 7.67
N LYS A 513 11.41 11.79 7.56
CA LYS A 513 12.45 12.74 7.13
C LYS A 513 12.36 14.09 7.89
N ASN A 514 12.33 13.98 9.22
CA ASN A 514 12.22 15.09 10.18
C ASN A 514 10.96 15.97 10.04
N THR A 515 9.96 15.54 9.26
CA THR A 515 8.69 16.26 9.11
C THR A 515 7.55 15.45 9.72
N PRO A 516 6.69 16.03 10.57
CA PRO A 516 5.53 15.33 11.12
C PRO A 516 4.64 14.73 10.03
N THR A 517 4.20 13.48 10.21
CA THR A 517 3.31 12.80 9.26
C THR A 517 1.83 13.17 9.45
N GLY A 518 1.50 13.99 10.45
CA GLY A 518 0.14 14.44 10.74
C GLY A 518 0.07 15.84 11.33
N ILE A 519 -1.15 16.31 11.58
CA ILE A 519 -1.43 17.60 12.21
C ILE A 519 -2.36 17.39 13.40
N ALA A 520 -1.93 17.86 14.58
CA ALA A 520 -2.69 17.73 15.81
C ALA A 520 -4.14 18.24 15.65
N GLY A 521 -5.10 17.38 15.98
CA GLY A 521 -6.53 17.69 15.92
C GLY A 521 -7.12 17.84 14.51
N LYS A 522 -6.34 17.61 13.44
CA LYS A 522 -6.80 17.75 12.04
C LYS A 522 -6.52 16.53 11.16
N ALA A 523 -5.34 15.93 11.27
CA ALA A 523 -4.92 14.76 10.51
C ALA A 523 -4.14 13.82 11.44
N ASP A 524 -4.88 12.91 12.08
CA ASP A 524 -4.41 11.99 13.12
C ASP A 524 -5.20 10.67 13.01
N ASN A 525 -4.91 9.92 11.94
CA ASN A 525 -5.48 8.59 11.72
C ASN A 525 -5.11 7.63 12.86
N VAL A 526 -3.93 7.77 13.44
CA VAL A 526 -3.47 6.88 14.52
C VAL A 526 -4.37 6.96 15.75
N LYS A 527 -4.78 8.16 16.14
CA LYS A 527 -5.77 8.32 17.20
C LYS A 527 -7.10 7.63 16.88
N VAL A 528 -7.57 7.72 15.62
CA VAL A 528 -8.80 7.02 15.19
C VAL A 528 -8.62 5.51 15.26
N LEU A 529 -7.52 4.97 14.73
CA LEU A 529 -7.24 3.53 14.72
C LEU A 529 -7.17 2.97 16.15
N ASN A 530 -6.50 3.68 17.06
CA ASN A 530 -6.40 3.27 18.46
C ASN A 530 -7.76 3.28 19.19
N GLU A 531 -8.67 4.19 18.82
CA GLU A 531 -10.03 4.27 19.38
C GLU A 531 -10.97 3.20 18.79
N THR A 532 -10.78 2.82 17.53
CA THR A 532 -11.75 2.02 16.76
C THR A 532 -11.35 0.57 16.58
N ALA A 533 -10.06 0.20 16.67
CA ALA A 533 -9.62 -1.17 16.50
C ALA A 533 -10.35 -2.14 17.44
N LYS A 534 -10.55 -1.77 18.71
CA LYS A 534 -11.32 -2.57 19.69
C LYS A 534 -12.82 -2.68 19.38
N ILE A 535 -13.36 -1.73 18.61
CA ILE A 535 -14.76 -1.73 18.15
C ILE A 535 -14.90 -2.70 16.96
N VAL A 536 -13.94 -2.63 16.05
CA VAL A 536 -13.86 -3.45 14.84
C VAL A 536 -13.51 -4.90 15.17
N ALA A 537 -12.70 -5.16 16.20
CA ALA A 537 -12.29 -6.49 16.69
C ALA A 537 -13.43 -7.36 17.28
N LYS A 538 -14.68 -7.01 16.95
CA LYS A 538 -15.94 -7.65 17.37
C LYS A 538 -16.89 -7.83 16.18
N ASN A 539 -16.40 -7.73 14.94
CA ASN A 539 -17.23 -7.64 13.74
C ASN A 539 -17.56 -9.00 13.09
N PHE A 540 -17.16 -10.12 13.69
CA PHE A 540 -17.25 -11.46 13.09
C PHE A 540 -18.59 -12.19 13.26
#